data_AF-A0A7V9UV96-F1
#
_entry.id   AF-A0A7V9UV96-F1
#
_cell.length_a   1.000
_cell.length_b   1.000
_cell.length_c   1.000
_cell.angle_alpha   90.00
_cell.angle_beta   90.00
_cell.angle_gamma   90.00
#
_symmetry.space_group_name_H-M   'P 1'
#
loop_
_entity.id
_entity.type
_entity.pdbx_description
1 polymer ?
#
loop_
_entity_poly.entity_id
_entity_poly.type
_entity_poly.pdbx_seq_one_letter_code
_entity_poly.pdbx_strand_id
1 'polypeptide(L)'
;MKNVDSKSHVRGESVYLDDIPLIEGTLYACVYDSPIAHGKLKSVDISEAEKCAGVVKVITAKDLIGENEIGGILHDEPLLADAEVHFQGMPVALVLAETEEQARHAAKLITAEIELLEIVTDPRIAFANNDLIVPPKHFKLGDAADAFKTSEYIFEGRADVNGQEHLYIETQGAYCVPTEQNGMRVYSSTQGPTAVQRCVAGVTGLPMHRIEVDVTRLGGGFGGKEDQANAWAALCAVGTQLTRRPVKYALHRMEDMRMTGKRHPYSADYRIGLDKDLKIAAYQVTFYQNAGASADLSPPVLERTLFHSTNAYFIPNVTATAYSCRTNLPPNTAFRGFGGPQGMFVVESAIAHAAEKLGVSASEIQRKNLINDGDKFPYGQIAESEAVTSWTQADEKFDFARIQKETDEFNRNNKFVKKGVAIQPVCFGISFTKTPM
;
A
#
# COMPACT_ATOMS: atom_id res chain seq x y z
N MET A 1 -22.51 -13.02 10.42
CA MET A 1 -23.15 -11.71 10.20
C MET A 1 -23.66 -11.67 8.77
N LYS A 2 -24.93 -11.33 8.52
CA LYS A 2 -25.44 -11.11 7.14
C LYS A 2 -25.31 -9.63 6.83
N ASN A 3 -24.72 -9.28 5.68
CA ASN A 3 -24.63 -7.88 5.24
C ASN A 3 -26.04 -7.33 4.99
N VAL A 4 -26.36 -6.17 5.60
CA VAL A 4 -27.68 -5.51 5.52
C VAL A 4 -28.04 -5.13 4.09
N ASP A 5 -27.06 -4.81 3.24
CA ASP A 5 -27.25 -4.40 1.84
C ASP A 5 -27.19 -5.59 0.86
N SER A 6 -27.08 -6.83 1.33
CA SER A 6 -26.91 -8.00 0.45
C SER A 6 -28.01 -8.15 -0.61
N LYS A 7 -29.25 -7.77 -0.31
CA LYS A 7 -30.37 -7.85 -1.27
C LYS A 7 -30.30 -6.78 -2.34
N SER A 8 -29.93 -5.55 -1.99
CA SER A 8 -29.81 -4.45 -2.96
C SER A 8 -28.59 -4.63 -3.86
N HIS A 9 -27.49 -5.19 -3.34
CA HIS A 9 -26.30 -5.53 -4.13
C HIS A 9 -26.65 -6.48 -5.30
N VAL A 10 -27.37 -7.58 -5.03
CA VAL A 10 -27.70 -8.58 -6.06
C VAL A 10 -28.80 -8.12 -7.03
N ARG A 11 -29.49 -7.03 -6.73
CA ARG A 11 -30.52 -6.43 -7.59
C ARG A 11 -30.03 -5.23 -8.39
N GLY A 12 -28.81 -4.75 -8.13
CA GLY A 12 -28.32 -3.50 -8.72
C GLY A 12 -29.02 -2.25 -8.18
N GLU A 13 -29.59 -2.32 -6.98
CA GLU A 13 -30.29 -1.20 -6.31
C GLU A 13 -29.34 -0.37 -5.43
N SER A 14 -28.14 -0.88 -5.15
CA SER A 14 -27.13 -0.19 -4.37
C SER A 14 -26.38 0.83 -5.22
N VAL A 15 -26.47 2.10 -4.81
CA VAL A 15 -25.78 3.22 -5.47
C VAL A 15 -24.32 3.27 -5.02
N TYR A 16 -23.39 3.16 -5.96
CA TYR A 16 -21.97 3.44 -5.81
C TYR A 16 -21.63 4.84 -6.34
N LEU A 17 -20.36 5.25 -6.27
CA LEU A 17 -19.96 6.61 -6.67
C LEU A 17 -20.41 6.96 -8.08
N ASP A 18 -20.16 6.05 -9.04
CA ASP A 18 -20.42 6.31 -10.45
C ASP A 18 -21.92 6.29 -10.80
N ASP A 19 -22.74 5.66 -9.95
CA ASP A 19 -24.20 5.57 -10.09
C ASP A 19 -24.93 6.82 -9.59
N ILE A 20 -24.23 7.75 -8.92
CA ILE A 20 -24.83 8.98 -8.39
C ILE A 20 -25.42 9.80 -9.55
N PRO A 21 -26.72 10.19 -9.47
CA PRO A 21 -27.33 11.01 -10.49
C PRO A 21 -26.58 12.32 -10.73
N LEU A 22 -26.31 12.62 -11.99
CA LEU A 22 -25.55 13.80 -12.39
C LEU A 22 -26.44 15.03 -12.44
N ILE A 23 -25.88 16.16 -12.02
CA ILE A 23 -26.51 17.47 -12.17
C ILE A 23 -26.29 17.92 -13.61
N GLU A 24 -27.28 18.58 -14.20
CA GLU A 24 -27.16 19.14 -15.54
C GLU A 24 -25.93 20.06 -15.65
N GLY A 25 -25.16 19.89 -16.73
CA GLY A 25 -23.91 20.63 -16.93
C GLY A 25 -22.68 20.05 -16.21
N THR A 26 -22.78 18.85 -15.62
CA THR A 26 -21.61 18.10 -15.11
C THR A 26 -20.54 17.94 -16.19
N LEU A 27 -19.28 18.17 -15.81
CA LEU A 27 -18.09 17.94 -16.61
C LEU A 27 -17.45 16.60 -16.23
N TYR A 28 -16.80 15.98 -17.21
CA TYR A 28 -16.02 14.76 -17.04
C TYR A 28 -14.55 15.11 -17.07
N ALA A 29 -13.83 14.59 -16.08
CA ALA A 29 -12.41 14.78 -15.93
C ALA A 29 -11.62 13.62 -16.54
N CYS A 30 -10.44 13.91 -17.09
CA CYS A 30 -9.44 12.91 -17.46
C CYS A 30 -8.05 13.47 -17.21
N VAL A 31 -7.17 12.71 -16.57
CA VAL A 31 -5.78 13.10 -16.36
C VAL A 31 -4.94 12.76 -17.59
N TYR A 32 -4.04 13.67 -17.95
CA TYR A 32 -2.83 13.37 -18.70
C TYR A 32 -1.71 13.10 -17.70
N ASP A 33 -1.23 11.86 -17.69
CA ASP A 33 -0.21 11.37 -16.76
C ASP A 33 1.18 11.27 -17.40
N SER A 34 2.22 11.29 -16.57
CA SER A 34 3.61 11.24 -17.03
C SER A 34 3.88 9.96 -17.81
N PRO A 35 4.41 10.05 -19.05
CA PRO A 35 4.77 8.88 -19.83
C PRO A 35 6.10 8.24 -19.39
N ILE A 36 6.88 8.90 -18.51
CA ILE A 36 8.18 8.41 -18.04
C ILE A 36 8.27 8.37 -16.52
N ALA A 37 9.23 7.60 -16.01
CA ALA A 37 9.38 7.36 -14.58
C ALA A 37 10.18 8.44 -13.83
N HIS A 38 11.11 9.15 -14.46
CA HIS A 38 11.86 10.20 -13.79
C HIS A 38 12.36 11.26 -14.77
N GLY A 39 12.13 12.53 -14.49
CA GLY A 39 12.67 13.59 -15.32
C GLY A 39 12.27 15.00 -14.92
N LYS A 40 12.97 15.99 -15.48
CA LYS A 40 12.62 17.41 -15.32
C LYS A 40 11.60 17.81 -16.36
N LEU A 41 10.43 18.24 -15.92
CA LEU A 41 9.34 18.74 -16.74
C LEU A 41 9.66 20.16 -17.23
N LYS A 42 10.01 20.30 -18.51
CA LYS A 42 10.38 21.59 -19.12
C LYS A 42 9.15 22.40 -19.53
N SER A 43 8.20 21.73 -20.19
CA SER A 43 6.96 22.34 -20.63
C SER A 43 5.88 21.29 -20.85
N VAL A 44 4.62 21.72 -20.74
CA VAL A 44 3.42 20.96 -21.10
C VAL A 44 2.68 21.78 -22.15
N ASP A 45 2.47 21.21 -23.34
CA ASP A 45 1.66 21.80 -24.39
C ASP A 45 0.24 21.24 -24.33
N ILE A 46 -0.70 22.13 -24.02
CA ILE A 46 -2.13 21.84 -23.89
C ILE A 46 -2.95 22.39 -25.07
N SER A 47 -2.30 23.05 -26.03
CA SER A 47 -2.97 23.90 -27.02
C SER A 47 -3.90 23.14 -27.96
N GLU A 48 -3.56 21.90 -28.36
CA GLU A 48 -4.42 21.05 -29.19
C GLU A 48 -5.59 20.46 -28.39
N ALA A 49 -5.38 20.14 -27.12
CA ALA A 49 -6.42 19.67 -26.22
C ALA A 49 -7.49 20.76 -25.99
N GLU A 50 -7.08 22.01 -25.80
CA GLU A 50 -8.00 23.15 -25.59
C GLU A 50 -8.87 23.46 -26.82
N LYS A 51 -8.41 23.12 -28.02
CA LYS A 51 -9.17 23.33 -29.28
C LYS A 51 -10.23 22.26 -29.53
N CYS A 52 -10.21 21.16 -28.77
CA CYS A 52 -11.14 20.07 -28.98
C CYS A 52 -12.58 20.47 -28.65
N ALA A 53 -13.53 20.02 -29.49
CA ALA A 53 -14.94 20.25 -29.25
C ALA A 53 -15.39 19.64 -27.92
N GLY A 54 -16.10 20.43 -27.12
CA GLY A 54 -16.61 20.03 -25.80
C GLY A 54 -15.58 20.09 -24.66
N VAL A 55 -14.31 20.41 -24.94
CA VAL A 55 -13.35 20.72 -23.88
C VAL A 55 -13.67 22.09 -23.31
N VAL A 56 -13.80 22.14 -21.98
CA VAL A 56 -14.15 23.37 -21.24
C VAL A 56 -12.92 24.00 -20.63
N LYS A 57 -12.00 23.19 -20.09
CA LYS A 57 -10.75 23.67 -19.51
C LYS A 57 -9.72 22.56 -19.43
N VAL A 58 -8.46 22.90 -19.65
CA VAL A 58 -7.30 22.08 -19.26
C VAL A 58 -6.61 22.79 -18.09
N ILE A 59 -6.27 22.03 -17.06
CA ILE A 59 -5.72 22.53 -15.79
C ILE A 59 -4.33 21.93 -15.60
N THR A 60 -3.36 22.79 -15.32
CA THR A 60 -1.99 22.42 -14.95
C THR A 60 -1.68 22.85 -13.52
N ALA A 61 -0.52 22.52 -12.98
CA ALA A 61 -0.09 22.97 -11.65
C ALA A 61 -0.15 24.51 -11.49
N LYS A 62 -0.01 25.28 -12.58
CA LYS A 62 -0.06 26.76 -12.59
C LYS A 62 -1.46 27.33 -12.35
N ASP A 63 -2.50 26.52 -12.56
CA ASP A 63 -3.90 26.92 -12.39
C ASP A 63 -4.42 26.68 -10.97
N LEU A 64 -3.63 26.01 -10.11
CA LEU A 64 -4.00 25.73 -8.74
C LEU A 64 -4.00 27.02 -7.91
N ILE A 65 -5.04 27.20 -7.09
CA ILE A 65 -5.21 28.38 -6.24
C ILE A 65 -4.58 28.17 -4.86
N GLY A 66 -4.76 26.98 -4.28
CA GLY A 66 -4.16 26.58 -3.02
C GLY A 66 -2.82 25.87 -3.21
N GLU A 67 -2.51 24.96 -2.30
CA GLU A 67 -1.24 24.25 -2.27
C GLU A 67 -1.22 23.10 -3.29
N ASN A 68 -0.13 22.97 -4.06
CA ASN A 68 0.11 21.80 -4.89
C ASN A 68 0.72 20.67 -4.06
N GLU A 69 -0.02 20.17 -3.06
CA GLU A 69 0.45 19.19 -2.08
C GLU A 69 -0.71 18.31 -1.60
N ILE A 70 -0.51 16.99 -1.58
CA ILE A 70 -1.51 15.99 -1.17
C ILE A 70 -0.98 14.95 -0.19
N GLY A 71 0.31 15.00 0.17
CA GLY A 71 0.93 14.08 1.09
C GLY A 71 0.38 14.22 2.51
N GLY A 72 -0.20 13.13 3.03
CA GLY A 72 -0.88 13.12 4.33
C GLY A 72 0.06 12.97 5.53
N ILE A 73 1.19 12.29 5.35
CA ILE A 73 2.19 12.02 6.41
C ILE A 73 3.38 12.97 6.29
N LEU A 74 3.96 13.06 5.09
CA LEU A 74 4.94 14.06 4.71
C LEU A 74 4.34 14.88 3.58
N HIS A 75 4.65 16.18 3.56
CA HIS A 75 4.29 17.07 2.46
C HIS A 75 5.36 16.89 1.37
N ASP A 76 5.28 15.77 0.64
CA ASP A 76 6.24 15.38 -0.39
C ASP A 76 5.57 14.82 -1.66
N GLU A 77 4.29 15.11 -1.87
CA GLU A 77 3.55 14.63 -3.04
C GLU A 77 2.69 15.74 -3.65
N PRO A 78 3.03 16.25 -4.85
CA PRO A 78 2.21 17.24 -5.52
C PRO A 78 0.96 16.60 -6.16
N LEU A 79 -0.13 17.38 -6.25
CA LEU A 79 -1.35 16.94 -6.94
C LEU A 79 -1.15 16.80 -8.45
N LEU A 80 -0.48 17.78 -9.05
CA LEU A 80 -0.07 17.80 -10.46
C LEU A 80 1.43 18.06 -10.51
N ALA A 81 2.14 17.32 -11.34
CA ALA A 81 3.58 17.49 -11.51
C ALA A 81 3.94 18.94 -11.82
N ASP A 82 4.86 19.48 -11.02
CA ASP A 82 5.50 20.76 -11.26
C ASP A 82 7.03 20.55 -11.16
N ALA A 83 7.76 21.14 -12.10
CA ALA A 83 9.21 20.99 -12.31
C ALA A 83 9.75 19.57 -12.59
N GLU A 84 9.27 18.52 -11.94
CA GLU A 84 9.76 17.14 -12.07
C GLU A 84 8.61 16.11 -12.07
N VAL A 85 8.87 14.96 -12.70
CA VAL A 85 8.04 13.76 -12.62
C VAL A 85 8.82 12.65 -11.95
N HIS A 86 8.21 11.93 -11.01
CA HIS A 86 8.91 10.92 -10.20
C HIS A 86 8.40 9.49 -10.40
N PHE A 87 7.37 9.28 -11.22
CA PHE A 87 6.92 7.96 -11.65
C PHE A 87 6.08 8.04 -12.92
N GLN A 88 6.03 6.93 -13.65
CA GLN A 88 5.14 6.79 -14.79
C GLN A 88 3.70 6.63 -14.29
N GLY A 89 2.79 7.49 -14.73
CA GLY A 89 1.46 7.60 -14.12
C GLY A 89 1.28 8.82 -13.22
N MET A 90 2.32 9.62 -12.95
CA MET A 90 2.17 10.83 -12.15
C MET A 90 1.26 11.85 -12.87
N PRO A 91 0.19 12.36 -12.23
CA PRO A 91 -0.68 13.35 -12.88
C PRO A 91 0.09 14.60 -13.30
N VAL A 92 -0.06 15.05 -14.55
CA VAL A 92 0.62 16.25 -15.09
C VAL A 92 -0.39 17.35 -15.43
N ALA A 93 -1.53 16.99 -16.03
CA ALA A 93 -2.60 17.91 -16.34
C ALA A 93 -3.97 17.24 -16.22
N LEU A 94 -5.02 18.02 -15.99
CA LEU A 94 -6.41 17.59 -15.91
C LEU A 94 -7.23 18.22 -17.03
N VAL A 95 -7.87 17.41 -17.86
CA VAL A 95 -8.81 17.85 -18.89
C VAL A 95 -10.22 17.76 -18.35
N LEU A 96 -11.02 18.81 -18.55
CA LEU A 96 -12.45 18.85 -18.27
C LEU A 96 -13.23 19.02 -19.58
N ALA A 97 -14.16 18.11 -19.87
CA ALA A 97 -15.02 18.17 -21.05
C ALA A 97 -16.49 17.83 -20.74
N GLU A 98 -17.37 18.05 -21.72
CA GLU A 98 -18.81 17.78 -21.60
C GLU A 98 -19.14 16.28 -21.61
N THR A 99 -18.29 15.44 -22.20
CA THR A 99 -18.39 13.97 -22.12
C THR A 99 -17.07 13.32 -21.74
N GLU A 100 -17.14 12.10 -21.22
CA GLU A 100 -15.96 11.30 -20.86
C GLU A 100 -15.07 11.03 -22.08
N GLU A 101 -15.66 10.70 -23.23
CA GLU A 101 -14.93 10.42 -24.47
C GLU A 101 -14.16 11.65 -24.97
N GLN A 102 -14.76 12.84 -24.85
CA GLN A 102 -14.10 14.09 -25.22
C GLN A 102 -12.91 14.39 -24.29
N ALA A 103 -13.07 14.22 -22.98
CA ALA A 103 -11.99 14.42 -22.02
C ALA A 103 -10.81 13.47 -22.30
N ARG A 104 -11.10 12.18 -22.51
CA ARG A 104 -10.10 11.16 -22.84
C ARG A 104 -9.44 11.38 -24.20
N HIS A 105 -10.17 11.86 -25.19
CA HIS A 105 -9.60 12.19 -26.49
C HIS A 105 -8.63 13.36 -26.39
N ALA A 106 -9.06 14.46 -25.77
CA ALA A 106 -8.24 15.64 -25.61
C ALA A 106 -7.00 15.41 -24.72
N ALA A 107 -7.09 14.58 -23.68
CA ALA A 107 -5.93 14.21 -22.86
C ALA A 107 -4.81 13.54 -23.67
N LYS A 108 -5.14 12.81 -24.75
CA LYS A 108 -4.14 12.18 -25.65
C LYS A 108 -3.43 13.16 -26.58
N LEU A 109 -3.93 14.39 -26.70
CA LEU A 109 -3.34 15.44 -27.53
C LEU A 109 -2.40 16.35 -26.73
N ILE A 110 -2.37 16.22 -25.40
CA ILE A 110 -1.41 16.90 -24.55
C ILE A 110 -0.04 16.26 -24.76
N THR A 111 1.00 17.09 -24.83
CA THR A 111 2.39 16.63 -24.89
C THR A 111 3.22 17.30 -23.80
N ALA A 112 4.25 16.61 -23.32
CA ALA A 112 5.18 17.15 -22.33
C ALA A 112 6.62 16.96 -22.79
N GLU A 113 7.43 18.01 -22.68
CA GLU A 113 8.87 17.94 -22.85
C GLU A 113 9.51 17.62 -21.49
N ILE A 114 10.14 16.44 -21.40
CA ILE A 114 10.72 15.96 -20.15
C ILE A 114 12.17 15.54 -20.40
N GLU A 115 13.09 16.18 -19.67
CA GLU A 115 14.51 15.79 -19.64
C GLU A 115 14.66 14.57 -18.72
N LEU A 116 15.01 13.41 -19.31
CA LEU A 116 15.15 12.14 -18.59
C LEU A 116 16.23 12.23 -17.49
N LEU A 117 15.88 11.77 -16.30
CA LEU A 117 16.81 11.58 -15.17
C LEU A 117 17.02 10.08 -14.90
N GLU A 118 17.97 9.75 -14.03
CA GLU A 118 18.26 8.36 -13.65
C GLU A 118 17.04 7.72 -12.98
N ILE A 119 16.61 6.55 -13.49
CA ILE A 119 15.44 5.83 -12.97
C ILE A 119 15.91 4.74 -12.01
N VAL A 120 15.53 4.86 -10.73
CA VAL A 120 15.80 3.86 -9.69
C VAL A 120 14.51 3.14 -9.33
N THR A 121 14.40 1.84 -9.63
CA THR A 121 13.22 1.02 -9.27
C THR A 121 13.51 -0.04 -8.20
N ASP A 122 14.78 -0.34 -7.93
CA ASP A 122 15.20 -1.32 -6.93
C ASP A 122 15.42 -0.62 -5.57
N PRO A 123 14.72 -1.03 -4.50
CA PRO A 123 14.90 -0.42 -3.18
C PRO A 123 16.32 -0.55 -2.61
N ARG A 124 17.09 -1.56 -3.02
CA ARG A 124 18.49 -1.73 -2.58
C ARG A 124 19.42 -0.71 -3.24
N ILE A 125 19.15 -0.32 -4.49
CA ILE A 125 19.88 0.75 -5.17
C ILE A 125 19.57 2.09 -4.49
N ALA A 126 18.29 2.36 -4.23
CA ALA A 126 17.87 3.55 -3.49
C ALA A 126 18.54 3.64 -2.10
N PHE A 127 18.56 2.52 -1.36
CA PHE A 127 19.30 2.43 -0.09
C PHE A 127 20.80 2.71 -0.25
N ALA A 128 21.46 2.13 -1.27
CA ALA A 128 22.88 2.36 -1.54
C ALA A 128 23.18 3.83 -1.89
N ASN A 129 22.22 4.52 -2.51
CA ASN A 129 22.28 5.95 -2.81
C ASN A 129 21.91 6.85 -1.61
N ASN A 130 21.56 6.25 -0.46
CA ASN A 130 21.03 6.95 0.72
C ASN A 130 19.76 7.76 0.42
N ASP A 131 18.94 7.29 -0.52
CA ASP A 131 17.66 7.90 -0.89
C ASP A 131 16.52 7.21 -0.13
N LEU A 132 16.26 7.74 1.07
CA LEU A 132 15.26 7.23 1.99
C LEU A 132 14.18 8.30 2.23
N ILE A 133 12.92 7.88 2.27
CA ILE A 133 11.79 8.79 2.56
C ILE A 133 11.84 9.29 4.01
N VAL A 134 12.15 8.38 4.94
CA VAL A 134 12.28 8.65 6.37
C VAL A 134 13.53 7.96 6.92
N PRO A 135 14.09 8.43 8.05
CA PRO A 135 15.15 7.73 8.74
C PRO A 135 14.78 6.26 9.07
N PRO A 136 15.76 5.36 9.13
CA PRO A 136 15.50 3.95 9.41
C PRO A 136 14.85 3.72 10.77
N LYS A 137 14.04 2.67 10.85
CA LYS A 137 13.38 2.23 12.09
C LYS A 137 14.03 0.94 12.58
N HIS A 138 14.19 0.82 13.89
CA HIS A 138 14.92 -0.28 14.51
C HIS A 138 14.17 -0.80 15.75
N PHE A 139 13.91 -2.10 15.82
CA PHE A 139 13.46 -2.79 17.04
C PHE A 139 14.53 -3.77 17.52
N LYS A 140 14.73 -3.82 18.84
CA LYS A 140 15.74 -4.66 19.48
C LYS A 140 15.21 -5.26 20.77
N LEU A 141 15.47 -6.55 20.94
CA LEU A 141 15.31 -7.29 22.19
C LEU A 141 16.56 -8.13 22.42
N GLY A 142 17.10 -8.15 23.64
CA GLY A 142 18.33 -8.89 23.94
C GLY A 142 19.55 -8.44 23.12
N ASP A 143 20.50 -9.36 22.89
CA ASP A 143 21.69 -9.12 22.06
C ASP A 143 21.85 -10.23 21.01
N ALA A 144 21.38 -9.95 19.78
CA ALA A 144 21.46 -10.92 18.70
C ALA A 144 22.92 -11.23 18.29
N ALA A 145 23.81 -10.25 18.35
CA ALA A 145 25.21 -10.41 17.94
C ALA A 145 25.96 -11.37 18.86
N ASP A 146 25.72 -11.27 20.17
CA ASP A 146 26.29 -12.22 21.14
C ASP A 146 25.62 -13.60 21.06
N ALA A 147 24.29 -13.66 20.93
CA ALA A 147 23.56 -14.92 20.83
C ALA A 147 23.92 -15.75 19.58
N PHE A 148 24.31 -15.11 18.47
CA PHE A 148 24.83 -15.83 17.30
C PHE A 148 26.15 -16.55 17.59
N LYS A 149 27.00 -16.07 18.51
CA LYS A 149 28.28 -16.71 18.82
C LYS A 149 28.12 -18.07 19.51
N THR A 150 26.99 -18.27 20.19
CA THR A 150 26.65 -19.50 20.92
C THR A 150 25.53 -20.29 20.26
N SER A 151 25.07 -19.89 19.08
CA SER A 151 24.08 -20.64 18.30
C SER A 151 24.75 -21.88 17.69
N GLU A 152 24.07 -23.02 17.75
CA GLU A 152 24.56 -24.28 17.17
C GLU A 152 24.45 -24.23 15.64
N TYR A 153 23.31 -23.76 15.15
CA TYR A 153 23.02 -23.66 13.73
C TYR A 153 22.74 -22.20 13.36
N ILE A 154 23.36 -21.73 12.28
CA ILE A 154 23.17 -20.36 11.78
C ILE A 154 22.88 -20.44 10.29
N PHE A 155 21.78 -19.81 9.88
CA PHE A 155 21.39 -19.72 8.47
C PHE A 155 21.19 -18.26 8.09
N GLU A 156 21.73 -17.89 6.93
CA GLU A 156 21.65 -16.56 6.35
C GLU A 156 21.01 -16.66 4.97
N GLY A 157 20.22 -15.66 4.59
CA GLY A 157 19.59 -15.64 3.29
C GLY A 157 18.87 -14.34 2.99
N ARG A 158 18.25 -14.33 1.82
CA ARG A 158 17.44 -13.23 1.31
C ARG A 158 16.03 -13.74 1.01
N ALA A 159 15.02 -12.93 1.33
CA ALA A 159 13.64 -13.17 0.97
C ALA A 159 13.09 -11.92 0.25
N ASP A 160 12.54 -12.11 -0.94
CA ASP A 160 11.90 -11.05 -1.72
C ASP A 160 10.39 -11.29 -1.78
N VAL A 161 9.62 -10.23 -1.56
CA VAL A 161 8.15 -10.22 -1.64
C VAL A 161 7.74 -9.15 -2.64
N ASN A 162 7.02 -9.57 -3.69
CA ASN A 162 6.51 -8.63 -4.69
C ASN A 162 5.32 -7.81 -4.17
N GLY A 163 5.01 -6.73 -4.88
CA GLY A 163 3.83 -5.92 -4.62
C GLY A 163 2.52 -6.61 -5.02
N GLN A 164 1.40 -5.97 -4.72
CA GLN A 164 0.06 -6.49 -4.98
C GLN A 164 -0.93 -5.35 -5.26
N GLU A 165 -1.66 -5.45 -6.36
CA GLU A 165 -2.76 -4.55 -6.72
C GLU A 165 -4.03 -4.87 -5.91
N HIS A 166 -4.77 -3.86 -5.46
CA HIS A 166 -5.96 -4.04 -4.62
C HIS A 166 -7.12 -4.68 -5.38
N LEU A 167 -7.27 -4.32 -6.66
CA LEU A 167 -8.38 -4.76 -7.53
C LEU A 167 -9.75 -4.66 -6.85
N TYR A 168 -9.99 -3.57 -6.11
CA TYR A 168 -11.35 -3.17 -5.75
C TYR A 168 -12.18 -3.04 -7.03
N ILE A 169 -13.42 -3.54 -7.04
CA ILE A 169 -14.21 -3.67 -8.27
C ILE A 169 -14.62 -2.28 -8.78
N GLU A 170 -15.09 -1.41 -7.88
CA GLU A 170 -15.27 0.02 -8.16
C GLU A 170 -13.90 0.69 -8.11
N THR A 171 -13.44 1.29 -9.21
CA THR A 171 -12.18 2.05 -9.29
C THR A 171 -12.19 3.30 -8.40
N GLN A 172 -11.06 4.00 -8.33
CA GLN A 172 -10.99 5.33 -7.75
C GLN A 172 -11.90 6.31 -8.50
N GLY A 173 -12.35 7.32 -7.76
CA GLY A 173 -13.03 8.44 -8.36
C GLY A 173 -13.59 9.40 -7.34
N ALA A 174 -14.08 10.53 -7.86
CA ALA A 174 -14.87 11.48 -7.11
C ALA A 174 -15.86 12.23 -8.02
N TYR A 175 -16.92 12.74 -7.42
CA TYR A 175 -17.85 13.67 -8.03
C TYR A 175 -18.02 14.88 -7.10
N CYS A 176 -17.64 16.06 -7.58
CA CYS A 176 -17.66 17.29 -6.80
C CYS A 176 -18.73 18.25 -7.35
N VAL A 177 -19.58 18.75 -6.48
CA VAL A 177 -20.70 19.65 -6.79
C VAL A 177 -20.48 20.98 -6.06
N PRO A 178 -20.59 22.14 -6.72
CA PRO A 178 -20.50 23.43 -6.04
C PRO A 178 -21.73 23.65 -5.15
N THR A 179 -21.53 24.26 -3.99
CA THR A 179 -22.60 24.68 -3.07
C THR A 179 -22.59 26.20 -2.87
N GLU A 180 -23.52 26.72 -2.06
CA GLU A 180 -23.58 28.15 -1.76
C GLU A 180 -22.27 28.68 -1.14
N GLN A 181 -22.04 29.99 -1.23
CA GLN A 181 -20.89 30.67 -0.60
C GLN A 181 -19.51 30.11 -1.01
N ASN A 182 -19.37 29.68 -2.27
CA ASN A 182 -18.15 29.04 -2.79
C ASN A 182 -17.78 27.73 -2.06
N GLY A 183 -18.74 27.06 -1.43
CA GLY A 183 -18.53 25.72 -0.87
C GLY A 183 -18.60 24.64 -1.94
N MET A 184 -18.37 23.40 -1.51
CA MET A 184 -18.48 22.21 -2.35
C MET A 184 -18.88 20.98 -1.55
N ARG A 185 -19.60 20.08 -2.21
CA ARG A 185 -19.86 18.73 -1.74
C ARG A 185 -19.13 17.74 -2.64
N VAL A 186 -18.31 16.90 -2.03
CA VAL A 186 -17.50 15.89 -2.71
C VAL A 186 -18.03 14.51 -2.36
N TYR A 187 -18.63 13.84 -3.34
CA TYR A 187 -18.87 12.41 -3.27
C TYR A 187 -17.57 11.71 -3.62
N SER A 188 -16.99 10.95 -2.70
CA SER A 188 -15.67 10.32 -2.91
C SER A 188 -15.74 8.84 -2.61
N SER A 189 -15.12 8.03 -3.47
CA SER A 189 -14.89 6.63 -3.16
C SER A 189 -13.66 6.51 -2.25
N THR A 190 -13.84 6.82 -0.96
CA THR A 190 -12.77 6.89 0.04
C THR A 190 -13.09 6.13 1.33
N GLN A 191 -12.05 5.63 2.00
CA GLN A 191 -12.09 5.11 3.38
C GLN A 191 -11.80 6.21 4.41
N GLY A 192 -11.25 7.35 3.99
CA GLY A 192 -10.79 8.44 4.84
C GLY A 192 -11.44 9.79 4.49
N PRO A 193 -12.75 10.00 4.75
CA PRO A 193 -13.44 11.23 4.37
C PRO A 193 -12.81 12.49 4.98
N THR A 194 -12.28 12.42 6.21
CA THR A 194 -11.56 13.53 6.85
C THR A 194 -10.24 13.85 6.15
N ALA A 195 -9.52 12.84 5.65
CA ALA A 195 -8.27 13.03 4.91
C ALA A 195 -8.57 13.73 3.57
N VAL A 196 -9.59 13.25 2.85
CA VAL A 196 -10.08 13.90 1.63
C VAL A 196 -10.48 15.35 1.88
N GLN A 197 -11.24 15.63 2.95
CA GLN A 197 -11.67 16.99 3.28
C GLN A 197 -10.48 17.93 3.52
N ARG A 198 -9.44 17.46 4.23
CA ARG A 198 -8.21 18.23 4.48
C ARG A 198 -7.43 18.48 3.20
N CYS A 199 -7.23 17.44 2.38
CA CYS A 199 -6.53 17.56 1.11
C CYS A 199 -7.24 18.56 0.18
N VAL A 200 -8.56 18.41 0.01
CA VAL A 200 -9.36 19.33 -0.82
C VAL A 200 -9.26 20.77 -0.29
N ALA A 201 -9.29 20.96 1.04
CA ALA A 201 -9.11 22.28 1.65
C ALA A 201 -7.75 22.90 1.32
N GLY A 202 -6.65 22.15 1.45
CA GLY A 202 -5.30 22.61 1.12
C GLY A 202 -5.16 23.02 -0.34
N VAL A 203 -5.58 22.15 -1.26
CA VAL A 203 -5.43 22.37 -2.71
C VAL A 203 -6.32 23.49 -3.23
N THR A 204 -7.54 23.63 -2.71
CA THR A 204 -8.47 24.68 -3.16
C THR A 204 -8.29 26.00 -2.40
N GLY A 205 -7.55 26.00 -1.29
CA GLY A 205 -7.44 27.14 -0.37
C GLY A 205 -8.74 27.45 0.38
N LEU A 206 -9.75 26.58 0.32
CA LEU A 206 -11.01 26.75 1.04
C LEU A 206 -10.89 26.22 2.48
N PRO A 207 -11.53 26.86 3.46
CA PRO A 207 -11.56 26.32 4.81
C PRO A 207 -12.44 25.06 4.86
N MET A 208 -12.03 24.07 5.66
CA MET A 208 -12.70 22.75 5.75
C MET A 208 -14.22 22.82 6.00
N HIS A 209 -14.71 23.83 6.72
CA HIS A 209 -16.16 23.99 6.98
C HIS A 209 -16.99 24.30 5.73
N ARG A 210 -16.36 24.64 4.60
CA ARG A 210 -17.03 24.83 3.29
C ARG A 210 -17.00 23.58 2.41
N ILE A 211 -16.40 22.50 2.89
CA ILE A 211 -16.22 21.26 2.13
C ILE A 211 -16.94 20.15 2.89
N GLU A 212 -17.94 19.55 2.24
CA GLU A 212 -18.60 18.34 2.71
C GLU A 212 -18.07 17.15 1.93
N VAL A 213 -17.74 16.05 2.60
CA VAL A 213 -17.33 14.79 1.94
C VAL A 213 -18.36 13.73 2.28
N ASP A 214 -18.99 13.17 1.26
CA ASP A 214 -20.03 12.14 1.40
C ASP A 214 -19.54 10.79 0.85
N VAL A 215 -19.74 9.74 1.65
CA VAL A 215 -19.37 8.36 1.35
C VAL A 215 -20.50 7.45 1.82
N THR A 216 -21.32 6.96 0.89
CA THR A 216 -22.39 6.01 1.23
C THR A 216 -21.85 4.58 1.37
N ARG A 217 -21.09 4.11 0.38
CA ARG A 217 -20.49 2.76 0.31
C ARG A 217 -19.33 2.74 -0.68
N LEU A 218 -18.55 1.65 -0.65
CA LEU A 218 -17.44 1.41 -1.57
C LEU A 218 -17.59 0.04 -2.24
N GLY A 219 -17.25 -0.06 -3.53
CA GLY A 219 -17.10 -1.33 -4.25
C GLY A 219 -15.76 -2.02 -3.99
N GLY A 220 -15.35 -2.04 -2.72
CA GLY A 220 -14.02 -2.44 -2.25
C GLY A 220 -13.06 -1.26 -2.07
N GLY A 221 -12.04 -1.44 -1.24
CA GLY A 221 -10.98 -0.45 -0.99
C GLY A 221 -9.68 -1.11 -0.55
N PHE A 222 -9.76 -1.99 0.44
CA PHE A 222 -8.63 -2.84 0.89
C PHE A 222 -7.37 -2.07 1.32
N GLY A 223 -7.51 -0.80 1.72
CA GLY A 223 -6.43 0.13 2.04
C GLY A 223 -6.11 1.11 0.90
N GLY A 224 -6.32 0.71 -0.35
CA GLY A 224 -6.01 1.54 -1.51
C GLY A 224 -6.90 2.77 -1.68
N LYS A 225 -7.93 2.94 -0.85
CA LYS A 225 -8.79 4.13 -0.82
C LYS A 225 -8.67 4.90 0.51
N GLU A 226 -7.62 4.64 1.29
CA GLU A 226 -7.34 5.34 2.54
C GLU A 226 -6.81 6.75 2.27
N ASP A 227 -5.62 6.87 1.69
CA ASP A 227 -5.02 8.16 1.31
C ASP A 227 -5.06 8.42 -0.21
N GLN A 228 -4.89 7.38 -1.03
CA GLN A 228 -4.86 7.52 -2.50
C GLN A 228 -6.17 8.03 -3.13
N ALA A 229 -7.28 8.08 -2.37
CA ALA A 229 -8.53 8.70 -2.82
C ALA A 229 -8.45 10.25 -2.84
N ASN A 230 -7.50 10.84 -2.13
CA ASN A 230 -7.32 12.28 -1.96
C ASN A 230 -7.11 12.99 -3.29
N ALA A 231 -6.21 12.48 -4.13
CA ALA A 231 -5.84 13.08 -5.42
C ALA A 231 -7.07 13.28 -6.32
N TRP A 232 -7.91 12.25 -6.48
CA TRP A 232 -9.07 12.27 -7.38
C TRP A 232 -10.15 13.24 -6.88
N ALA A 233 -10.37 13.27 -5.57
CA ALA A 233 -11.26 14.23 -4.95
C ALA A 233 -10.76 15.68 -5.12
N ALA A 234 -9.46 15.91 -4.92
CA ALA A 234 -8.84 17.23 -5.08
C ALA A 234 -8.90 17.71 -6.55
N LEU A 235 -8.62 16.83 -7.53
CA LEU A 235 -8.75 17.16 -8.96
C LEU A 235 -10.18 17.56 -9.33
N CYS A 236 -11.18 16.80 -8.91
CA CYS A 236 -12.59 17.16 -9.13
C CYS A 236 -12.93 18.48 -8.43
N ALA A 237 -12.44 18.71 -7.21
CA ALA A 237 -12.68 19.95 -6.48
C ALA A 237 -12.05 21.19 -7.13
N VAL A 238 -10.82 21.10 -7.61
CA VAL A 238 -10.17 22.16 -8.39
C VAL A 238 -10.93 22.45 -9.67
N GLY A 239 -11.34 21.40 -10.40
CA GLY A 239 -12.15 21.56 -11.60
C GLY A 239 -13.48 22.28 -11.31
N THR A 240 -14.16 21.89 -10.23
CA THR A 240 -15.40 22.53 -9.78
C THR A 240 -15.18 23.98 -9.37
N GLN A 241 -14.09 24.27 -8.66
CA GLN A 241 -13.73 25.62 -8.21
C GLN A 241 -13.49 26.57 -9.39
N LEU A 242 -12.74 26.10 -10.40
CA LEU A 242 -12.34 26.92 -11.55
C LEU A 242 -13.46 27.11 -12.58
N THR A 243 -14.37 26.15 -12.72
CA THR A 243 -15.44 26.18 -13.72
C THR A 243 -16.81 26.56 -13.16
N ARG A 244 -17.00 26.47 -11.83
CA ARG A 244 -18.29 26.60 -11.15
C ARG A 244 -19.34 25.61 -11.62
N ARG A 245 -18.91 24.49 -12.20
CA ARG A 245 -19.75 23.38 -12.66
C ARG A 245 -19.40 22.12 -11.87
N PRO A 246 -20.34 21.18 -11.72
CA PRO A 246 -20.01 19.87 -11.14
C PRO A 246 -18.95 19.16 -11.99
N VAL A 247 -18.02 18.44 -11.36
CA VAL A 247 -16.96 17.68 -12.03
C VAL A 247 -16.94 16.25 -11.50
N LYS A 248 -16.99 15.28 -12.42
CA LYS A 248 -16.91 13.84 -12.13
C LYS A 248 -15.67 13.23 -12.76
N TYR A 249 -15.00 12.37 -12.00
CA TYR A 249 -13.95 11.51 -12.53
C TYR A 249 -14.07 10.12 -11.91
N ALA A 250 -14.35 9.13 -12.75
CA ALA A 250 -14.21 7.71 -12.42
C ALA A 250 -13.09 7.14 -13.29
N LEU A 251 -12.07 6.57 -12.65
CA LEU A 251 -10.89 6.12 -13.37
C LEU A 251 -11.22 4.85 -14.16
N HIS A 252 -10.68 4.75 -15.37
CA HIS A 252 -10.65 3.47 -16.07
C HIS A 252 -9.69 2.52 -15.33
N ARG A 253 -9.95 1.20 -15.35
CA ARG A 253 -9.12 0.22 -14.61
C ARG A 253 -7.62 0.36 -14.88
N MET A 254 -7.24 0.57 -16.14
CA MET A 254 -5.82 0.70 -16.52
C MET A 254 -5.19 2.02 -16.09
N GLU A 255 -6.00 3.05 -15.85
CA GLU A 255 -5.55 4.32 -15.26
C GLU A 255 -5.34 4.14 -13.76
N ASP A 256 -6.33 3.57 -13.10
CA ASP A 256 -6.32 3.23 -11.68
C ASP A 256 -5.07 2.41 -11.30
N MET A 257 -4.82 1.29 -11.99
CA MET A 257 -3.65 0.45 -11.75
C MET A 257 -2.31 1.14 -12.08
N ARG A 258 -2.30 2.14 -12.97
CA ARG A 258 -1.07 2.83 -13.37
C ARG A 258 -0.73 3.97 -12.42
N MET A 259 -1.74 4.75 -12.01
CA MET A 259 -1.56 5.99 -11.26
C MET A 259 -1.66 5.82 -9.75
N THR A 260 -2.24 4.72 -9.25
CA THR A 260 -2.41 4.51 -7.81
C THR A 260 -1.35 3.59 -7.20
N GLY A 261 -1.08 3.87 -5.93
CA GLY A 261 -0.26 3.06 -5.04
C GLY A 261 -0.81 1.68 -4.75
N LYS A 262 0.10 0.74 -4.46
CA LYS A 262 -0.20 -0.68 -4.25
C LYS A 262 0.44 -1.17 -2.95
N ARG A 263 0.37 -2.48 -2.68
CA ARG A 263 1.17 -3.07 -1.59
C ARG A 263 2.66 -2.90 -1.89
N HIS A 264 3.42 -2.42 -0.91
CA HIS A 264 4.89 -2.36 -0.94
C HIS A 264 5.55 -3.71 -1.22
N PRO A 265 6.36 -3.81 -2.30
CA PRO A 265 7.38 -4.83 -2.44
C PRO A 265 8.46 -4.68 -1.34
N TYR A 266 9.03 -5.80 -0.92
CA TYR A 266 10.15 -5.84 0.02
C TYR A 266 11.27 -6.72 -0.53
N SER A 267 12.51 -6.28 -0.34
CA SER A 267 13.66 -7.16 -0.29
C SER A 267 14.16 -7.23 1.14
N ALA A 268 14.48 -8.40 1.67
CA ALA A 268 14.94 -8.52 3.04
C ALA A 268 16.11 -9.49 3.16
N ASP A 269 17.10 -9.12 3.99
CA ASP A 269 18.18 -9.99 4.42
C ASP A 269 17.90 -10.48 5.82
N TYR A 270 18.07 -11.78 6.05
CA TYR A 270 17.84 -12.39 7.35
C TYR A 270 19.01 -13.27 7.78
N ARG A 271 19.15 -13.40 9.10
CA ARG A 271 20.01 -14.35 9.77
C ARG A 271 19.23 -14.95 10.95
N ILE A 272 19.17 -16.27 11.03
CA ILE A 272 18.48 -17.00 12.10
C ILE A 272 19.44 -17.99 12.77
N GLY A 273 19.46 -17.97 14.10
CA GLY A 273 20.32 -18.80 14.93
C GLY A 273 19.47 -19.73 15.79
N LEU A 274 19.74 -21.03 15.74
CA LEU A 274 19.04 -22.05 16.51
C LEU A 274 20.01 -22.78 17.45
N ASP A 275 19.49 -23.26 18.57
CA ASP A 275 20.19 -24.21 19.42
C ASP A 275 19.98 -25.65 18.94
N LYS A 276 20.64 -26.60 19.64
CA LYS A 276 20.53 -28.05 19.37
C LYS A 276 19.11 -28.60 19.47
N ASP A 277 18.23 -27.94 20.22
CA ASP A 277 16.85 -28.35 20.47
C ASP A 277 15.88 -27.69 19.48
N LEU A 278 16.40 -26.94 18.49
CA LEU A 278 15.68 -26.16 17.48
C LEU A 278 14.92 -24.95 18.05
N LYS A 279 15.30 -24.45 19.23
CA LYS A 279 14.82 -23.15 19.70
C LYS A 279 15.58 -22.03 18.99
N ILE A 280 14.87 -20.99 18.57
CA ILE A 280 15.45 -19.84 17.90
C ILE A 280 16.09 -18.96 18.98
N ALA A 281 17.41 -18.95 19.01
CA ALA A 281 18.20 -18.19 19.98
C ALA A 281 18.41 -16.73 19.54
N ALA A 282 18.52 -16.50 18.22
CA ALA A 282 18.80 -15.18 17.65
C ALA A 282 18.12 -14.99 16.29
N TYR A 283 17.64 -13.77 16.03
CA TYR A 283 17.13 -13.37 14.74
C TYR A 283 17.55 -11.94 14.40
N GLN A 284 18.17 -11.78 13.24
CA GLN A 284 18.51 -10.48 12.69
C GLN A 284 17.89 -10.35 11.32
N VAL A 285 17.23 -9.23 11.07
CA VAL A 285 16.55 -8.97 9.79
C VAL A 285 16.67 -7.51 9.38
N THR A 286 16.92 -7.30 8.10
CA THR A 286 16.94 -5.98 7.47
C THR A 286 15.92 -5.97 6.34
N PHE A 287 14.97 -5.04 6.40
CA PHE A 287 13.93 -4.86 5.40
C PHE A 287 14.20 -3.63 4.54
N TYR A 288 14.19 -3.80 3.22
CA TYR A 288 14.22 -2.73 2.23
C TYR A 288 12.83 -2.61 1.61
N GLN A 289 12.02 -1.71 2.17
CA GLN A 289 10.68 -1.39 1.66
C GLN A 289 10.82 -0.54 0.39
N ASN A 290 10.21 -0.97 -0.70
CA ASN A 290 10.06 -0.12 -1.88
C ASN A 290 8.86 0.82 -1.69
N ALA A 291 9.14 2.05 -1.26
CA ALA A 291 8.11 3.04 -0.91
C ALA A 291 7.48 3.71 -2.13
N GLY A 292 8.17 3.72 -3.28
CA GLY A 292 7.78 4.52 -4.43
C GLY A 292 8.27 5.96 -4.32
N ALA A 293 7.63 6.85 -5.06
CA ALA A 293 8.12 8.21 -5.28
C ALA A 293 7.92 9.18 -4.11
N SER A 294 6.86 9.00 -3.30
CA SER A 294 6.50 9.84 -2.14
C SER A 294 6.14 8.99 -0.94
N ALA A 295 5.95 9.62 0.22
CA ALA A 295 5.77 8.91 1.48
C ALA A 295 4.48 8.09 1.53
N ASP A 296 3.34 8.69 1.19
CA ASP A 296 2.00 8.17 1.48
C ASP A 296 2.00 7.51 2.89
N LEU A 297 1.53 6.27 3.01
CA LEU A 297 1.49 5.49 4.24
C LEU A 297 2.72 4.57 4.40
N SER A 298 3.79 4.78 3.63
CA SER A 298 5.02 4.00 3.72
C SER A 298 5.64 4.03 5.13
N PRO A 299 5.76 5.19 5.82
CA PRO A 299 6.33 5.24 7.16
C PRO A 299 5.58 4.38 8.21
N PRO A 300 4.24 4.47 8.38
CA PRO A 300 3.53 3.60 9.32
C PRO A 300 3.48 2.13 8.87
N VAL A 301 3.52 1.83 7.56
CA VAL A 301 3.65 0.44 7.05
C VAL A 301 5.01 -0.17 7.43
N LEU A 302 6.08 0.63 7.37
CA LEU A 302 7.43 0.23 7.75
C LEU A 302 7.47 -0.22 9.22
N GLU A 303 6.88 0.57 10.11
CA GLU A 303 6.81 0.23 11.54
C GLU A 303 5.97 -1.01 11.79
N ARG A 304 4.83 -1.15 11.09
CA ARG A 304 4.01 -2.36 11.20
C ARG A 304 4.74 -3.61 10.74
N THR A 305 5.61 -3.51 9.75
CA THR A 305 6.48 -4.62 9.34
C THR A 305 7.37 -5.07 10.50
N LEU A 306 7.98 -4.13 11.23
CA LEU A 306 8.82 -4.43 12.38
C LEU A 306 8.03 -5.04 13.55
N PHE A 307 6.80 -4.56 13.82
CA PHE A 307 5.92 -5.13 14.84
C PHE A 307 5.59 -6.61 14.59
N HIS A 308 5.63 -7.06 13.34
CA HIS A 308 5.29 -8.43 12.95
C HIS A 308 6.50 -9.25 12.48
N SER A 309 7.72 -8.74 12.67
CA SER A 309 8.97 -9.35 12.19
C SER A 309 9.28 -10.71 12.84
N THR A 310 8.67 -11.02 13.99
CA THR A 310 8.82 -12.31 14.68
C THR A 310 7.54 -13.16 14.65
N ASN A 311 6.49 -12.70 13.96
CA ASN A 311 5.18 -13.37 13.90
C ASN A 311 4.70 -13.85 15.30
N ALA A 312 4.34 -15.12 15.44
CA ALA A 312 3.84 -15.74 16.67
C ALA A 312 4.96 -16.46 17.46
N TYR A 313 6.22 -16.09 17.25
CA TYR A 313 7.36 -16.74 17.86
C TYR A 313 8.01 -15.90 18.95
N PHE A 314 8.35 -16.53 20.07
CA PHE A 314 9.26 -15.93 21.03
C PHE A 314 10.70 -16.13 20.56
N ILE A 315 11.43 -15.02 20.40
CA ILE A 315 12.84 -15.02 20.06
C ILE A 315 13.54 -14.09 21.05
N PRO A 316 14.41 -14.59 21.94
CA PRO A 316 14.95 -13.80 23.05
C PRO A 316 15.93 -12.72 22.61
N ASN A 317 16.55 -12.87 21.43
CA ASN A 317 17.53 -11.93 20.89
C ASN A 317 17.17 -11.55 19.45
N VAL A 318 16.68 -10.33 19.26
CA VAL A 318 16.20 -9.82 17.98
C VAL A 318 16.84 -8.49 17.65
N THR A 319 17.27 -8.32 16.41
CA THR A 319 17.63 -7.02 15.83
C THR A 319 16.94 -6.89 14.47
N ALA A 320 15.88 -6.08 14.42
CA ALA A 320 15.10 -5.85 13.22
C ALA A 320 15.25 -4.40 12.77
N THR A 321 15.66 -4.19 11.52
CA THR A 321 15.85 -2.86 10.91
C THR A 321 15.03 -2.75 9.65
N ALA A 322 14.44 -1.59 9.38
CA ALA A 322 13.70 -1.35 8.15
C ALA A 322 14.03 0.03 7.56
N TYR A 323 14.18 0.07 6.24
CA TYR A 323 14.49 1.24 5.42
C TYR A 323 13.33 1.52 4.46
N SER A 324 12.81 2.75 4.46
CA SER A 324 11.79 3.21 3.51
C SER A 324 12.48 3.83 2.29
N CYS A 325 12.69 3.04 1.24
CA CYS A 325 13.54 3.40 0.11
C CYS A 325 12.72 4.12 -0.96
N ARG A 326 13.14 5.33 -1.35
CA ARG A 326 12.47 6.11 -2.40
C ARG A 326 12.85 5.55 -3.78
N THR A 327 11.87 5.35 -4.64
CA THR A 327 12.08 4.83 -6.00
C THR A 327 11.21 5.56 -7.00
N ASN A 328 11.51 5.43 -8.29
CA ASN A 328 10.74 6.04 -9.37
C ASN A 328 9.55 5.16 -9.81
N LEU A 329 8.77 4.70 -8.82
CA LEU A 329 7.54 3.93 -8.99
C LEU A 329 6.37 4.67 -8.31
N PRO A 330 5.10 4.39 -8.68
CA PRO A 330 3.96 4.97 -7.99
C PRO A 330 4.09 4.81 -6.46
N PRO A 331 3.82 5.86 -5.67
CA PRO A 331 3.89 5.80 -4.21
C PRO A 331 3.06 4.64 -3.67
N ASN A 332 3.68 3.67 -3.02
CA ASN A 332 2.95 2.52 -2.49
C ASN A 332 2.20 2.90 -1.23
N THR A 333 1.06 2.24 -0.98
CA THR A 333 0.09 2.64 0.03
C THR A 333 -0.34 1.47 0.91
N ALA A 334 -1.31 1.74 1.79
CA ALA A 334 -1.99 0.73 2.58
C ALA A 334 -2.57 -0.39 1.70
N PHE A 335 -2.26 -1.63 2.04
CA PHE A 335 -3.00 -2.81 1.60
C PHE A 335 -3.31 -3.65 2.82
N ARG A 336 -4.51 -4.26 2.91
CA ARG A 336 -4.90 -5.24 3.95
C ARG A 336 -3.72 -6.07 4.49
N GLY A 337 -3.44 -5.90 5.79
CA GLY A 337 -2.29 -6.43 6.50
C GLY A 337 -1.21 -5.39 6.80
N PHE A 338 -1.04 -4.40 5.93
CA PHE A 338 -0.32 -3.14 6.16
C PHE A 338 1.14 -3.38 6.61
N GLY A 339 1.94 -4.10 5.83
CA GLY A 339 3.34 -4.45 6.16
C GLY A 339 3.48 -5.71 7.02
N GLY A 340 2.45 -6.07 7.80
CA GLY A 340 2.44 -7.29 8.60
C GLY A 340 2.73 -8.57 7.79
N PRO A 341 2.04 -8.82 6.66
CA PRO A 341 2.32 -9.97 5.80
C PRO A 341 3.77 -10.04 5.33
N GLN A 342 4.38 -8.92 4.96
CA GLN A 342 5.76 -8.86 4.51
C GLN A 342 6.74 -9.18 5.66
N GLY A 343 6.49 -8.63 6.86
CA GLY A 343 7.29 -8.93 8.05
C GLY A 343 7.25 -10.41 8.44
N MET A 344 6.05 -10.99 8.47
CA MET A 344 5.85 -12.41 8.80
C MET A 344 6.46 -13.33 7.74
N PHE A 345 6.31 -13.00 6.45
CA PHE A 345 6.85 -13.83 5.37
C PHE A 345 8.36 -14.07 5.48
N VAL A 346 9.12 -13.06 5.91
CA VAL A 346 10.59 -13.17 6.00
C VAL A 346 11.01 -14.12 7.13
N VAL A 347 10.38 -14.06 8.30
CA VAL A 347 10.70 -15.00 9.39
C VAL A 347 10.25 -16.43 9.04
N GLU A 348 9.10 -16.59 8.37
CA GLU A 348 8.67 -17.91 7.86
C GLU A 348 9.66 -18.46 6.81
N SER A 349 10.18 -17.59 5.94
CA SER A 349 11.20 -17.96 4.95
C SER A 349 12.51 -18.39 5.61
N ALA A 350 12.92 -17.69 6.68
CA ALA A 350 14.10 -18.04 7.46
C ALA A 350 13.94 -19.41 8.16
N ILE A 351 12.77 -19.66 8.75
CA ILE A 351 12.44 -20.95 9.37
C ILE A 351 12.40 -22.07 8.32
N ALA A 352 11.78 -21.85 7.17
CA ALA A 352 11.72 -22.82 6.09
C ALA A 352 13.12 -23.16 5.56
N HIS A 353 13.99 -22.16 5.37
CA HIS A 353 15.37 -22.36 4.96
C HIS A 353 16.16 -23.16 6.01
N ALA A 354 16.04 -22.82 7.29
CA ALA A 354 16.69 -23.58 8.37
C ALA A 354 16.22 -25.04 8.43
N ALA A 355 14.90 -25.26 8.31
CA ALA A 355 14.31 -26.59 8.32
C ALA A 355 14.81 -27.46 7.16
N GLU A 356 14.88 -26.90 5.94
CA GLU A 356 15.41 -27.58 4.76
C GLU A 356 16.87 -28.01 4.96
N LYS A 357 17.72 -27.12 5.49
CA LYS A 357 19.15 -27.41 5.70
C LYS A 357 19.39 -28.45 6.79
N LEU A 358 18.55 -28.47 7.82
CA LEU A 358 18.64 -29.43 8.92
C LEU A 358 17.95 -30.77 8.60
N GLY A 359 17.15 -30.85 7.54
CA GLY A 359 16.37 -32.04 7.20
C GLY A 359 15.23 -32.32 8.19
N VAL A 360 14.67 -31.28 8.80
CA VAL A 360 13.54 -31.35 9.76
C VAL A 360 12.30 -30.68 9.18
N SER A 361 11.14 -30.90 9.80
CA SER A 361 9.93 -30.18 9.41
C SER A 361 9.97 -28.74 9.92
N ALA A 362 9.57 -27.77 9.09
CA ALA A 362 9.38 -26.39 9.54
C ALA A 362 8.40 -26.31 10.71
N SER A 363 7.34 -27.13 10.72
CA SER A 363 6.36 -27.18 11.81
C SER A 363 6.95 -27.59 13.16
N GLU A 364 8.07 -28.33 13.17
CA GLU A 364 8.78 -28.65 14.42
C GLU A 364 9.43 -27.41 15.03
N ILE A 365 10.14 -26.63 14.20
CA ILE A 365 10.76 -25.36 14.63
C ILE A 365 9.66 -24.40 15.07
N GLN A 366 8.61 -24.23 14.27
CA GLN A 366 7.52 -23.31 14.59
C GLN A 366 6.84 -23.66 15.92
N ARG A 367 6.44 -24.93 16.12
CA ARG A 367 5.78 -25.40 17.34
C ARG A 367 6.64 -25.19 18.58
N LYS A 368 7.94 -25.46 18.47
CA LYS A 368 8.88 -25.27 19.58
C LYS A 368 9.06 -23.80 19.97
N ASN A 369 8.80 -22.85 19.07
CA ASN A 369 9.09 -21.44 19.30
C ASN A 369 7.85 -20.56 19.46
N LEU A 370 6.65 -21.15 19.54
CA LEU A 370 5.42 -20.38 19.79
C LEU A 370 5.54 -19.52 21.06
N ILE A 371 5.11 -18.27 20.94
CA ILE A 371 5.11 -17.29 22.03
C ILE A 371 4.09 -17.69 23.12
N ASN A 372 4.44 -17.50 24.40
CA ASN A 372 3.62 -17.83 25.56
C ASN A 372 3.25 -16.56 26.36
N ASP A 373 2.36 -16.72 27.32
CA ASP A 373 2.06 -15.66 28.28
C ASP A 373 3.33 -15.20 29.02
N GLY A 374 3.51 -13.88 29.12
CA GLY A 374 4.65 -13.28 29.78
C GLY A 374 5.90 -13.15 28.91
N ASP A 375 5.96 -13.80 27.75
CA ASP A 375 7.01 -13.55 26.76
C ASP A 375 6.90 -12.12 26.20
N LYS A 376 8.01 -11.62 25.65
CA LYS A 376 8.12 -10.23 25.22
C LYS A 376 8.37 -10.14 23.72
N PHE A 377 7.62 -9.29 23.03
CA PHE A 377 7.89 -8.96 21.64
C PHE A 377 9.11 -8.04 21.48
N PRO A 378 9.71 -7.95 20.28
CA PRO A 378 10.90 -7.10 20.01
C PRO A 378 10.74 -5.62 20.35
N TYR A 379 9.50 -5.15 20.47
CA TYR A 379 9.13 -3.75 20.71
C TYR A 379 8.62 -3.49 22.13
N GLY A 380 8.78 -4.43 23.05
CA GLY A 380 8.54 -4.16 24.47
C GLY A 380 7.27 -4.78 25.06
N GLN A 381 6.27 -5.06 24.22
CA GLN A 381 4.97 -5.55 24.68
C GLN A 381 5.08 -6.96 25.25
N ILE A 382 4.47 -7.17 26.41
CA ILE A 382 4.31 -8.48 27.02
C ILE A 382 3.12 -9.17 26.37
N ALA A 383 3.30 -10.43 25.97
CA ALA A 383 2.28 -11.22 25.30
C ALA A 383 1.28 -11.80 26.29
N GLU A 384 0.02 -11.72 25.92
CA GLU A 384 -1.06 -12.60 26.35
C GLU A 384 -1.38 -13.47 25.13
N SER A 385 -1.02 -14.74 25.17
CA SER A 385 -0.85 -15.59 23.99
C SER A 385 -1.82 -16.76 23.94
N GLU A 386 -2.53 -16.86 22.83
CA GLU A 386 -3.30 -18.05 22.43
C GLU A 386 -2.59 -18.86 21.32
N ALA A 387 -1.28 -18.64 21.10
CA ALA A 387 -0.56 -19.25 19.99
C ALA A 387 -0.52 -20.79 20.11
N VAL A 388 -0.19 -21.31 21.30
CA VAL A 388 -0.14 -22.75 21.56
C VAL A 388 -1.53 -23.38 21.47
N THR A 389 -2.55 -22.72 22.03
CA THR A 389 -3.96 -23.17 21.94
C THR A 389 -4.42 -23.25 20.49
N SER A 390 -4.22 -22.17 19.72
CA SER A 390 -4.64 -22.07 18.32
C SER A 390 -3.92 -23.10 17.44
N TRP A 391 -2.61 -23.28 17.66
CA TRP A 391 -1.84 -24.32 16.98
C TRP A 391 -2.40 -25.71 17.26
N THR A 392 -2.59 -26.05 18.54
CA THR A 392 -3.06 -27.38 18.97
C THR A 392 -4.44 -27.68 18.40
N GLN A 393 -5.37 -26.72 18.44
CA GLN A 393 -6.71 -26.89 17.85
C GLN A 393 -6.66 -27.11 16.34
N ALA A 394 -5.76 -26.42 15.61
CA ALA A 394 -5.60 -26.62 14.18
C ALA A 394 -4.98 -27.99 13.88
N ASP A 395 -3.94 -28.38 14.61
CA ASP A 395 -3.25 -29.67 14.49
C ASP A 395 -4.22 -30.84 14.71
N GLU A 396 -5.01 -30.80 15.78
CA GLU A 396 -6.02 -31.81 16.12
C GLU A 396 -7.17 -31.84 15.11
N LYS A 397 -7.71 -30.68 14.73
CA LYS A 397 -8.87 -30.60 13.83
C LYS A 397 -8.58 -31.17 12.45
N PHE A 398 -7.37 -30.95 11.94
CA PHE A 398 -6.98 -31.40 10.61
C PHE A 398 -6.20 -32.72 10.62
N ASP A 399 -5.75 -33.19 11.79
CA ASP A 399 -4.83 -34.33 11.93
C ASP A 399 -3.62 -34.14 11.01
N PHE A 400 -2.84 -33.09 11.31
CA PHE A 400 -1.74 -32.66 10.45
C PHE A 400 -0.72 -33.79 10.22
N ALA A 401 -0.45 -34.59 11.24
CA ALA A 401 0.45 -35.74 11.15
C ALA A 401 -0.03 -36.77 10.11
N ARG A 402 -1.33 -37.08 10.06
CA ARG A 402 -1.90 -37.95 9.02
C ARG A 402 -1.77 -37.31 7.63
N ILE A 403 -2.11 -36.02 7.47
CA ILE A 403 -2.01 -35.33 6.18
C ILE A 403 -0.55 -35.31 5.68
N GLN A 404 0.41 -35.08 6.57
CA GLN A 404 1.83 -35.13 6.25
C GLN A 404 2.23 -36.51 5.74
N LYS A 405 1.85 -37.58 6.46
CA LYS A 405 2.14 -38.96 6.06
C LYS A 405 1.55 -39.30 4.69
N GLU A 406 0.30 -38.93 4.44
CA GLU A 406 -0.38 -39.12 3.15
C GLU A 406 0.31 -38.35 2.03
N THR A 407 0.79 -37.14 2.33
CA THR A 407 1.55 -36.29 1.39
C THR A 407 2.89 -36.94 1.03
N ASP A 408 3.62 -37.47 2.02
CA ASP A 408 4.89 -38.15 1.82
C ASP A 408 4.73 -39.45 1.02
N GLU A 409 3.69 -40.24 1.33
CA GLU A 409 3.33 -41.45 0.59
C GLU A 409 2.98 -41.11 -0.87
N PHE A 410 2.17 -40.07 -1.10
CA PHE A 410 1.87 -39.59 -2.44
C PHE A 410 3.16 -39.20 -3.19
N ASN A 411 4.04 -38.44 -2.53
CA ASN A 411 5.28 -37.97 -3.13
C ASN A 411 6.28 -39.09 -3.44
N ARG A 412 6.32 -40.16 -2.64
CA ARG A 412 7.14 -41.36 -2.95
C ARG A 412 6.64 -42.10 -4.19
N ASN A 413 5.34 -42.15 -4.38
CA ASN A 413 4.71 -42.92 -5.46
C ASN A 413 4.49 -42.13 -6.77
N ASN A 414 4.68 -40.81 -6.76
CA ASN A 414 4.45 -39.95 -7.93
C ASN A 414 5.72 -39.21 -8.34
N LYS A 415 6.22 -39.48 -9.56
CA LYS A 415 7.44 -38.84 -10.08
C LYS A 415 7.22 -37.40 -10.56
N PHE A 416 6.12 -37.16 -11.27
CA PHE A 416 5.88 -35.90 -12.01
C PHE A 416 4.95 -34.92 -11.27
N VAL A 417 4.23 -35.38 -10.25
CA VAL A 417 3.32 -34.56 -9.46
C VAL A 417 3.69 -34.73 -8.01
N LYS A 418 3.84 -33.61 -7.30
CA LYS A 418 4.13 -33.58 -5.87
C LYS A 418 3.06 -32.78 -5.15
N LYS A 419 2.88 -33.10 -3.87
CA LYS A 419 2.05 -32.35 -2.91
C LYS A 419 2.94 -31.73 -1.85
N GLY A 420 2.53 -30.58 -1.34
CA GLY A 420 3.12 -29.95 -0.17
C GLY A 420 2.02 -29.64 0.84
N VAL A 421 2.37 -29.70 2.12
CA VAL A 421 1.48 -29.34 3.22
C VAL A 421 2.28 -28.50 4.21
N ALA A 422 1.62 -27.49 4.78
CA ALA A 422 2.20 -26.62 5.79
C ALA A 422 1.11 -26.19 6.80
N ILE A 423 1.54 -25.89 8.01
CA ILE A 423 0.75 -25.26 9.07
C ILE A 423 1.57 -24.06 9.55
N GLN A 424 0.93 -22.90 9.73
CA GLN A 424 1.62 -21.66 10.11
C GLN A 424 0.79 -20.92 11.16
N PRO A 425 1.40 -20.44 12.25
CA PRO A 425 0.72 -19.58 13.20
C PRO A 425 0.68 -18.14 12.65
N VAL A 426 -0.27 -17.35 13.12
CA VAL A 426 -0.34 -15.92 12.77
C VAL A 426 -0.64 -15.14 14.04
N CYS A 427 0.23 -14.18 14.36
CA CYS A 427 -0.04 -13.15 15.35
C CYS A 427 -0.19 -11.79 14.64
N PHE A 428 -1.26 -11.06 14.91
CA PHE A 428 -1.51 -9.77 14.26
C PHE A 428 -1.99 -8.72 15.25
N GLY A 429 -1.21 -7.64 15.38
CA GLY A 429 -1.50 -6.55 16.32
C GLY A 429 -2.69 -5.68 15.87
N ILE A 430 -3.69 -5.53 16.74
CA ILE A 430 -4.91 -4.74 16.48
C ILE A 430 -4.80 -3.38 17.18
N SER A 431 -4.59 -2.34 16.39
CA SER A 431 -4.67 -0.91 16.72
C SER A 431 -4.05 -0.12 15.57
N PHE A 432 -4.34 1.18 15.46
CA PHE A 432 -3.57 2.05 14.56
C PHE A 432 -2.12 2.14 15.06
N THR A 433 -1.17 2.11 14.12
CA THR A 433 0.24 2.32 14.46
C THR A 433 0.44 3.80 14.78
N LYS A 434 0.67 4.11 16.07
CA LYS A 434 1.04 5.45 16.50
C LYS A 434 2.24 5.34 17.44
N THR A 435 3.43 5.25 16.86
CA THR A 435 4.67 5.44 17.61
C THR A 435 4.93 6.94 17.76
N PRO A 436 5.45 7.41 18.90
CA PRO A 436 6.03 8.75 18.95
C PRO A 436 7.14 8.84 17.91
N MET A 437 7.08 9.83 17.01
CA MET A 437 8.15 10.11 16.05
C MET A 437 9.44 10.52 16.74
#